data_AF-A0A950ZAF1-F1
#
_entry.id   AF-A0A950ZAF1-F1
#
_cell.length_a   1.000
_cell.length_b   1.000
_cell.length_c   1.000
_cell.angle_alpha   90.00
_cell.angle_beta   90.00
_cell.angle_gamma   90.00
#
_symmetry.space_group_name_H-M   'P 1'
#
loop_
_entity.id
_entity.type
_entity.pdbx_description
1 polymer ?
#
loop_
_entity_poly.entity_id
_entity_poly.type
_entity_poly.pdbx_seq_one_letter_code
_entity_poly.pdbx_strand_id
1 'polypeptide(L)'
;MMLVLTGCASWPGDSASIARPDPNSPRAFSFQRDTFAFANETVWQYKDGKPVQSVPDKTDPEGEGYIHHCFVMSRAALQFWKFARFEPNAPKLSRAELAERVRLIARRAAWRDALPPAERVVLPGYRDLRQFSATEGGLLRENLGASWP
;
A
#
# COMPACT_ATOMS: atom_id res chain seq x y z
N MET A 1 28.11 -52.52 -28.26
CA MET A 1 28.47 -51.12 -27.98
C MET A 1 27.34 -50.26 -28.53
N MET A 2 26.47 -49.77 -27.65
CA MET A 2 25.17 -49.19 -27.99
C MET A 2 25.29 -47.66 -28.03
N LEU A 3 24.92 -47.07 -29.16
CA LEU A 3 25.05 -45.64 -29.47
C LEU A 3 23.66 -45.13 -29.84
N VAL A 4 22.93 -44.48 -28.94
CA VAL A 4 21.75 -43.66 -29.27
C VAL A 4 21.55 -42.52 -28.24
N LEU A 5 21.86 -41.32 -28.71
CA LEU A 5 21.21 -40.00 -28.56
C LEU A 5 20.91 -39.43 -27.16
N THR A 6 21.78 -38.50 -26.76
CA THR A 6 21.52 -37.40 -25.83
C THR A 6 20.32 -36.56 -26.29
N GLY A 7 19.22 -36.61 -25.53
CA GLY A 7 18.13 -35.66 -25.65
C GLY A 7 18.54 -34.31 -25.07
N CYS A 8 18.67 -33.29 -25.92
CA CYS A 8 18.71 -31.90 -25.46
C CYS A 8 17.31 -31.53 -24.98
N ALA A 9 17.08 -31.59 -23.67
CA ALA A 9 15.96 -30.89 -23.05
C ALA A 9 16.29 -29.39 -23.06
N SER A 10 16.12 -28.73 -24.20
CA SER A 10 16.04 -27.27 -24.24
C SER A 10 14.71 -26.88 -23.58
N TRP A 11 14.74 -26.68 -22.27
CA TRP A 11 13.72 -25.85 -21.61
C TRP A 11 13.71 -24.50 -22.35
N PRO A 12 12.58 -24.06 -22.91
CA PRO A 12 12.41 -22.64 -23.21
C PRO A 12 12.29 -21.92 -21.86
N GLY A 13 13.42 -21.78 -21.16
CA GLY A 13 13.58 -20.84 -20.08
C GLY A 13 13.67 -19.46 -20.69
N ASP A 14 12.53 -18.94 -21.16
CA ASP A 14 12.33 -17.54 -21.51
C ASP A 14 10.83 -17.27 -21.59
N SER A 15 10.25 -17.12 -20.41
CA SER A 15 9.07 -16.28 -20.23
C SER A 15 9.17 -15.75 -18.82
N ALA A 16 10.10 -14.81 -18.62
CA ALA A 16 9.79 -13.69 -17.75
C ALA A 16 8.37 -13.30 -18.13
N SER A 17 7.42 -13.58 -17.25
CA SER A 17 6.05 -13.15 -17.43
C SER A 17 6.12 -11.63 -17.45
N ILE A 18 6.32 -11.05 -18.62
CA ILE A 18 6.09 -9.64 -18.87
C ILE A 18 4.61 -9.54 -18.58
N ALA A 19 4.30 -9.12 -17.36
CA ALA A 19 2.95 -8.76 -16.97
C ALA A 19 2.43 -7.91 -18.12
N ARG A 20 1.36 -8.39 -18.79
CA ARG A 20 0.74 -7.63 -19.85
C ARG A 20 0.55 -6.21 -19.30
N PRO A 21 1.01 -5.17 -20.00
CA PRO A 21 0.77 -3.81 -19.56
C PRO A 21 -0.75 -3.69 -19.36
N ASP A 22 -1.18 -3.48 -18.12
CA ASP A 22 -2.59 -3.26 -17.83
C ASP A 22 -3.01 -2.06 -18.70
N PRO A 23 -4.04 -2.16 -19.55
CA PRO A 23 -4.48 -1.04 -20.37
C PRO A 23 -4.98 0.14 -19.52
N ASN A 24 -5.35 -0.14 -18.26
CA ASN A 24 -5.66 0.86 -17.24
C ASN A 24 -4.47 1.10 -16.29
N SER A 25 -3.30 0.53 -16.61
CA SER A 25 -2.11 0.61 -15.76
C SER A 25 -1.86 2.07 -15.46
N PRO A 26 -1.74 2.44 -14.17
CA PRO A 26 -1.24 3.75 -13.83
C PRO A 26 0.11 3.96 -14.52
N ARG A 27 0.54 5.22 -14.60
CA ARG A 27 1.96 5.51 -14.83
C ARG A 27 2.85 4.61 -13.97
N ALA A 28 4.08 4.37 -14.41
CA ALA A 28 5.06 3.62 -13.61
C ALA A 28 5.09 4.11 -12.16
N PHE A 29 5.18 3.15 -11.22
CA PHE A 29 5.27 3.46 -9.79
C PHE A 29 6.52 4.31 -9.52
N SER A 30 6.34 5.41 -8.80
CA SER A 30 7.39 6.37 -8.49
C SER A 30 7.53 6.46 -6.99
N PHE A 31 8.65 5.99 -6.45
CA PHE A 31 8.91 6.02 -5.00
C PHE A 31 8.77 7.41 -4.39
N GLN A 32 9.13 8.47 -5.12
CA GLN A 32 9.05 9.82 -4.58
C GLN A 32 7.61 10.35 -4.43
N ARG A 33 6.66 9.77 -5.18
CA ARG A 33 5.27 10.23 -5.25
C ARG A 33 4.29 9.26 -4.60
N ASP A 34 4.54 7.96 -4.77
CA ASP A 34 3.62 6.86 -4.43
C ASP A 34 3.97 6.16 -3.10
N THR A 35 4.83 6.77 -2.29
CA THR A 35 5.13 6.30 -0.93
C THR A 35 4.66 7.29 0.12
N PHE A 36 4.47 6.79 1.33
CA PHE A 36 4.13 7.62 2.48
C PHE A 36 5.31 8.53 2.87
N ALA A 37 5.02 9.73 3.37
CA ALA A 37 6.01 10.64 3.90
C ALA A 37 6.40 10.35 5.35
N PHE A 38 5.52 9.69 6.11
CA PHE A 38 5.84 9.26 7.47
C PHE A 38 6.54 7.90 7.48
N ALA A 39 7.41 7.70 8.47
CA ALA A 39 8.08 6.44 8.69
C ALA A 39 7.14 5.45 9.39
N ASN A 40 7.17 4.18 8.95
CA ASN A 40 6.56 3.05 9.66
C ASN A 40 7.68 2.28 10.35
N GLU A 41 8.22 2.86 11.41
CA GLU A 41 9.34 2.29 12.16
C GLU A 41 8.89 1.09 12.99
N THR A 42 9.76 0.10 13.17
CA THR A 42 9.49 -1.02 14.08
C THR A 42 9.75 -0.57 15.51
N VAL A 43 8.69 -0.44 16.31
CA VAL A 43 8.80 -0.17 17.75
C VAL A 43 8.93 -1.49 18.50
N TRP A 44 9.98 -1.61 19.30
CA TRP A 44 10.21 -2.76 20.19
C TRP A 44 9.82 -2.39 21.62
N GLN A 45 9.02 -3.25 22.25
CA GLN A 45 8.81 -3.16 23.69
C GLN A 45 9.92 -3.94 24.39
N TYR A 46 10.45 -3.38 25.48
CA TYR A 46 11.48 -4.03 26.29
C TYR A 46 10.98 -4.23 27.71
N LYS A 47 11.17 -5.44 28.24
CA LYS A 47 10.95 -5.75 29.66
C LYS A 47 12.23 -6.34 30.21
N ASP A 48 12.73 -5.78 31.30
CA ASP A 48 14.00 -6.17 31.93
C ASP A 48 15.19 -6.19 30.94
N GLY A 49 15.24 -5.19 30.04
CA GLY A 49 16.29 -5.06 29.03
C GLY A 49 16.22 -6.06 27.88
N LYS A 50 15.20 -6.91 27.82
CA LYS A 50 14.99 -7.90 26.75
C LYS A 50 13.81 -7.48 25.87
N PRO A 51 13.92 -7.62 24.53
CA PRO A 51 12.78 -7.35 23.66
C PRO A 51 11.68 -8.36 23.98
N VAL A 52 10.47 -7.86 24.21
CA VAL A 52 9.27 -8.68 24.35
C VAL A 52 8.39 -8.46 23.13
N GLN A 53 7.71 -9.51 22.70
CA GLN A 53 6.67 -9.35 21.70
C GLN A 53 5.60 -8.45 22.30
N SER A 54 5.30 -7.34 21.62
CA SER A 54 4.18 -6.49 21.97
C SER A 54 2.91 -7.32 21.84
N VAL A 55 2.39 -7.80 22.97
CA VAL A 55 1.06 -8.38 23.05
C VAL A 55 0.15 -7.18 23.28
N PRO A 56 -0.85 -6.93 22.42
CA PRO A 56 -1.79 -5.84 22.64
C PRO A 56 -2.40 -6.01 24.04
N ASP A 57 -2.08 -5.09 24.95
CA ASP A 57 -2.72 -5.06 26.25
C ASP A 57 -4.13 -4.53 26.02
N LYS A 58 -5.12 -5.42 26.15
CA LYS A 58 -6.54 -5.07 25.97
C LYS A 58 -7.04 -4.06 27.00
N THR A 59 -6.25 -3.76 28.03
CA THR A 59 -6.58 -2.82 29.11
C THR A 59 -5.89 -1.47 28.99
N ASP A 60 -4.99 -1.30 28.01
CA ASP A 60 -4.32 -0.03 27.73
C ASP A 60 -4.99 0.69 26.53
N PRO A 61 -5.88 1.66 26.77
CA PRO A 61 -6.50 2.44 25.69
C PRO A 61 -5.53 3.37 24.96
N GLU A 62 -4.33 3.63 25.52
CA GLU A 62 -3.25 4.38 24.88
C GLU A 62 -2.21 3.46 24.21
N GLY A 63 -2.31 2.15 24.41
CA GLY A 63 -1.47 1.11 23.83
C GLY A 63 -1.59 1.12 22.32
N GLU A 64 -0.71 1.92 21.70
CA GLU A 64 -0.69 2.36 20.31
C GLU A 64 -1.25 1.31 19.34
N GLY A 65 -2.56 1.40 19.07
CA GLY A 65 -3.32 0.47 18.23
C GLY A 65 -2.89 0.45 16.75
N TYR A 66 -1.82 1.16 16.40
CA TYR A 66 -1.16 1.05 15.11
C TYR A 66 0.08 0.18 15.26
N ILE A 67 -0.13 -1.12 15.34
CA ILE A 67 0.95 -2.08 15.16
C ILE A 67 1.56 -1.77 13.77
N HIS A 68 2.85 -1.45 13.73
CA HIS A 68 3.60 -0.99 12.56
C HIS A 68 3.75 -2.07 11.47
N HIS A 69 2.64 -2.58 10.96
CA HIS A 69 2.59 -3.66 9.99
C HIS A 69 3.02 -3.15 8.62
N CYS A 70 4.26 -3.49 8.23
CA CYS A 70 4.81 -3.22 6.91
C CYS A 70 3.89 -3.68 5.78
N PHE A 71 3.11 -4.76 6.00
CA PHE A 71 2.11 -5.24 5.06
C PHE A 71 1.01 -4.21 4.77
N VAL A 72 0.45 -3.57 5.81
CA VAL A 72 -0.59 -2.54 5.66
C VAL A 72 -0.07 -1.39 4.82
N MET A 73 1.18 -0.99 5.03
CA MET A 73 1.82 0.10 4.28
C MET A 73 2.07 -0.24 2.82
N SER A 74 2.71 -1.38 2.54
CA SER A 74 2.96 -1.83 1.18
C SER A 74 1.65 -2.03 0.40
N ARG A 75 0.64 -2.63 1.05
CA ARG A 75 -0.70 -2.80 0.47
C ARG A 75 -1.33 -1.44 0.16
N ALA A 76 -1.33 -0.52 1.12
CA ALA A 76 -1.95 0.78 0.95
C ALA A 76 -1.28 1.58 -0.17
N ALA A 77 0.06 1.63 -0.23
CA ALA A 77 0.78 2.30 -1.30
C ALA A 77 0.35 1.81 -2.69
N LEU A 78 0.22 0.48 -2.85
CA LEU A 78 -0.26 -0.11 -4.09
C LEU A 78 -1.73 0.24 -4.38
N GLN A 79 -2.59 0.24 -3.36
CA GLN A 79 -4.01 0.61 -3.50
C GLN A 79 -4.16 2.08 -3.93
N PHE A 80 -3.42 3.01 -3.34
CA PHE A 80 -3.45 4.42 -3.76
C PHE A 80 -2.95 4.58 -5.20
N TRP A 81 -1.87 3.89 -5.56
CA TRP A 81 -1.33 3.94 -6.92
C TRP A 81 -2.33 3.41 -7.98
N LYS A 82 -3.06 2.32 -7.67
CA LYS A 82 -4.04 1.71 -8.59
C LYS A 82 -5.41 2.41 -8.62
N PHE A 83 -5.87 2.94 -7.49
CA PHE A 83 -7.28 3.28 -7.29
C PHE A 83 -7.55 4.74 -6.97
N ALA A 84 -6.52 5.55 -6.73
CA ALA A 84 -6.68 6.98 -6.44
C ALA A 84 -6.21 7.85 -7.61
N ARG A 85 -6.82 9.04 -7.74
CA ARG A 85 -6.28 10.15 -8.53
C ARG A 85 -6.22 11.42 -7.68
N PHE A 86 -5.12 12.14 -7.81
CA PHE A 86 -4.83 13.34 -7.03
C PHE A 86 -5.09 14.58 -7.89
N GLU A 87 -5.89 15.52 -7.38
CA GLU A 87 -6.30 16.74 -8.09
C GLU A 87 -5.82 17.97 -7.30
N PRO A 88 -4.59 18.46 -7.50
CA PRO A 88 -3.98 19.46 -6.63
C PRO A 88 -4.70 20.82 -6.64
N ASN A 89 -5.38 21.14 -7.73
CA ASN A 89 -6.07 22.43 -7.91
C ASN A 89 -7.53 22.41 -7.45
N ALA A 90 -8.06 21.24 -7.06
CA ALA A 90 -9.42 21.12 -6.56
C ALA A 90 -9.49 21.48 -5.06
N PRO A 91 -10.63 21.99 -4.57
CA PRO A 91 -10.79 22.35 -3.16
C PRO A 91 -10.65 21.12 -2.26
N LYS A 92 -9.95 21.30 -1.13
CA LYS A 92 -9.80 20.25 -0.12
C LYS A 92 -11.16 19.85 0.45
N LEU A 93 -11.33 18.55 0.68
CA LEU A 93 -12.50 18.02 1.37
C LEU A 93 -12.34 18.17 2.89
N SER A 94 -13.46 18.05 3.60
CA SER A 94 -13.44 17.93 5.06
C SER A 94 -12.72 16.64 5.50
N ARG A 95 -12.28 16.61 6.76
CA ARG A 95 -11.62 15.43 7.35
C ARG A 95 -12.49 14.17 7.24
N ALA A 96 -13.80 14.29 7.49
CA ALA A 96 -14.74 13.18 7.42
C ALA A 96 -14.85 12.62 6.00
N GLU A 97 -14.98 13.49 5.01
CA GLU A 97 -15.03 13.08 3.60
C GLU A 97 -13.71 12.44 3.14
N LEU A 98 -12.56 12.99 3.56
CA LEU A 98 -11.25 12.37 3.29
C LEU A 98 -11.15 10.97 3.89
N ALA A 99 -11.63 10.78 5.13
CA ALA A 99 -11.63 9.46 5.76
C ALA A 99 -12.46 8.45 4.96
N GLU A 100 -13.63 8.83 4.45
CA GLU A 100 -14.42 7.98 3.56
C GLU A 100 -13.67 7.62 2.28
N ARG A 101 -13.00 8.59 1.64
CA ARG A 101 -12.17 8.32 0.44
C ARG A 101 -11.06 7.33 0.73
N VAL A 102 -10.35 7.49 1.85
CA VAL A 102 -9.30 6.56 2.27
C VAL A 102 -9.85 5.15 2.49
N ARG A 103 -11.00 5.01 3.17
CA ARG A 103 -11.65 3.70 3.36
C ARG A 103 -12.09 3.07 2.04
N LEU A 104 -12.64 3.85 1.11
CA LEU A 104 -13.03 3.38 -0.22
C LEU A 104 -11.83 2.82 -1.01
N ILE A 105 -10.66 3.45 -0.88
CA ILE A 105 -9.42 2.95 -1.48
C ILE A 105 -8.94 1.68 -0.74
N ALA A 106 -8.88 1.73 0.59
CA ALA A 106 -8.33 0.66 1.43
C ALA A 106 -9.14 -0.64 1.40
N ARG A 107 -10.45 -0.57 1.12
CA ARG A 107 -11.32 -1.76 0.97
C ARG A 107 -11.12 -2.51 -0.35
N ARG A 108 -10.46 -1.91 -1.35
CA ARG A 108 -10.26 -2.56 -2.65
C ARG A 108 -9.10 -3.55 -2.59
N ALA A 109 -9.30 -4.77 -3.08
CA ALA A 109 -8.26 -5.78 -3.13
C ALA A 109 -7.06 -5.32 -3.98
N ALA A 110 -5.86 -5.27 -3.40
CA ALA A 110 -4.66 -4.73 -4.04
C ALA A 110 -4.16 -5.56 -5.24
N TRP A 111 -4.55 -6.83 -5.33
CA TRP A 111 -4.24 -7.72 -6.45
C TRP A 111 -5.16 -7.55 -7.67
N ARG A 112 -6.25 -6.76 -7.56
CA ARG A 112 -7.07 -6.42 -8.73
C ARG A 112 -6.34 -5.46 -9.66
N ASP A 113 -6.75 -5.46 -10.92
CA ASP A 113 -6.28 -4.51 -11.95
C ASP A 113 -6.57 -3.07 -11.54
N ALA A 114 -5.80 -2.13 -12.05
CA ALA A 114 -6.01 -0.73 -11.74
C ALA A 114 -7.34 -0.23 -12.32
N LEU A 115 -7.93 0.75 -11.64
CA LEU A 115 -9.13 1.38 -12.18
C LEU A 115 -8.75 2.27 -13.38
N PRO A 116 -9.62 2.35 -14.40
CA PRO A 116 -9.54 3.40 -15.40
C PRO A 116 -9.41 4.77 -14.72
N PRO A 117 -8.61 5.72 -15.25
CA PRO A 117 -8.38 7.01 -14.60
C PRO A 117 -9.66 7.76 -14.20
N ALA A 118 -10.71 7.68 -15.02
CA ALA A 118 -12.01 8.32 -14.78
C ALA A 118 -12.77 7.74 -13.56
N GLU A 119 -12.54 6.46 -13.23
CA GLU A 119 -13.22 5.75 -12.14
C GLU A 119 -12.43 5.77 -10.82
N ARG A 120 -11.20 6.29 -10.83
CA ARG A 120 -10.37 6.38 -9.62
C ARG A 120 -10.97 7.35 -8.61
N VAL A 121 -10.80 7.00 -7.34
CA VAL A 121 -11.23 7.82 -6.20
C VAL A 121 -10.44 9.12 -6.20
N VAL A 122 -11.15 10.25 -6.27
CA VAL A 122 -10.52 11.58 -6.30
C VAL A 122 -10.08 12.00 -4.90
N LEU A 123 -8.83 12.45 -4.77
CA LEU A 123 -8.27 13.11 -3.59
C LEU A 123 -7.88 14.54 -3.98
N PRO A 124 -8.74 15.53 -3.71
CA PRO A 124 -8.51 16.91 -4.13
C PRO A 124 -7.61 17.68 -3.16
N GLY A 125 -6.90 18.66 -3.68
CA GLY A 125 -6.03 19.56 -2.91
C GLY A 125 -4.66 18.97 -2.54
N TYR A 126 -4.30 17.84 -3.18
CA TYR A 126 -3.01 17.16 -3.00
C TYR A 126 -2.46 16.73 -4.36
N ARG A 127 -1.13 16.72 -4.49
CA ARG A 127 -0.43 16.38 -5.75
C ARG A 127 -0.14 14.88 -5.90
N ASP A 128 0.06 14.19 -4.80
CA ASP A 128 0.46 12.79 -4.72
C ASP A 128 0.30 12.24 -3.29
N LEU A 129 0.52 10.92 -3.13
CA LEU A 129 0.42 10.24 -1.84
C LEU A 129 1.46 10.77 -0.85
N ARG A 130 2.66 11.11 -1.30
CA ARG A 130 3.71 11.67 -0.45
C ARG A 130 3.24 12.97 0.22
N GLN A 131 2.76 13.94 -0.56
CA GLN A 131 2.26 15.21 0.01
C GLN A 131 1.02 15.00 0.86
N PHE A 132 0.09 14.17 0.40
CA PHE A 132 -1.13 13.85 1.13
C PHE A 132 -0.82 13.26 2.50
N SER A 133 0.06 12.26 2.56
CA SER A 133 0.44 11.59 3.81
C SER A 133 1.30 12.42 4.75
N ALA A 134 2.05 13.40 4.23
CA ALA A 134 2.74 14.38 5.06
C ALA A 134 1.75 15.28 5.81
N THR A 135 0.63 15.62 5.18
CA THR A 135 -0.39 16.53 5.74
C THR A 135 -1.41 15.78 6.60
N GLU A 136 -1.90 14.64 6.10
CA GLU A 136 -3.05 13.88 6.65
C GLU A 136 -2.61 12.54 7.26
N GLY A 137 -1.37 12.46 7.75
CA GLY A 137 -0.80 11.22 8.27
C GLY A 137 -1.60 10.59 9.41
N GLY A 138 -2.17 11.40 10.31
CA GLY A 138 -3.04 10.92 11.38
C GLY A 138 -4.31 10.24 10.85
N LEU A 139 -4.97 10.89 9.89
CA LEU A 139 -6.15 10.33 9.22
C LEU A 139 -5.83 9.02 8.50
N LEU A 140 -4.66 8.91 7.87
CA LEU A 140 -4.23 7.65 7.25
C LEU A 140 -4.03 6.54 8.27
N ARG A 141 -3.35 6.80 9.38
CA ARG A 141 -3.14 5.80 10.45
C ARG A 141 -4.46 5.35 11.10
N GLU A 142 -5.40 6.27 11.27
CA GLU A 142 -6.74 5.97 11.81
C GLU A 142 -7.59 5.10 10.87
N ASN A 143 -7.37 5.18 9.55
CA ASN A 143 -8.26 4.58 8.55
C ASN A 143 -7.61 3.45 7.73
N LEU A 144 -6.29 3.28 7.83
CA LEU A 144 -5.55 2.16 7.25
C LEU A 144 -5.29 1.12 8.34
N GLY A 145 -5.70 -0.13 8.12
CA GLY A 145 -5.42 -1.23 9.04
C GLY A 145 -6.56 -1.61 9.99
N ALA A 146 -7.64 -0.81 10.07
CA ALA A 146 -8.81 -1.08 10.93
C ALA A 146 -9.57 -2.41 10.65
N SER A 147 -9.22 -3.13 9.58
CA SER A 147 -9.82 -4.41 9.21
C SER A 147 -8.80 -5.56 9.15
N TRP A 148 -7.62 -5.38 9.76
CA TRP A 148 -6.62 -6.43 9.91
C TRP A 148 -6.85 -7.14 11.26
N PRO A 149 -6.98 -8.47 11.28
CA PRO A 149 -7.20 -9.23 12.52
C PRO A 149 -5.96 -9.22 13.43
#